data_AF-A0A8X6J431-F1
#
_entry.id   AF-A0A8X6J431-F1
#
_cell.length_a   1.000
_cell.length_b   1.000
_cell.length_c   1.000
_cell.angle_alpha   90.00
_cell.angle_beta   90.00
_cell.angle_gamma   90.00
#
_symmetry.space_group_name_H-M   'P 1'
#
loop_
_entity.id
_entity.type
_entity.pdbx_description
1 polymer ?
#
loop_
_entity_poly.entity_id
_entity_poly.type
_entity_poly.pdbx_seq_one_letter_code
_entity_poly.pdbx_strand_id
1 'polypeptide(L)'
;IFNSYRDIEDIRTDRLHLDIWDHDDESSVFDAARKLNEVSSLKGLGRYFKQIAQSARTSTGENIDDFLGCVNIRLEDIPSSGLDRWFCLEGRTERSSVQGQIRLKISLSTREDKDVAKEDDNWKEVVEHQELFWVFIQYELKQHFGPSYEWAGDLPQPALTILHQHAIQGDITELQQTLCRWIMYSKQLMEVPLDYALLYQLLDDLSRAWGDLENPLSRDE
;
A
#
# COMPACT_ATOMS: atom_id res chain seq x y z
N ILE A 1 -3.44 -13.01 -4.64
CA ILE A 1 -3.70 -11.93 -3.66
C ILE A 1 -3.98 -12.63 -2.34
N PHE A 2 -3.10 -12.50 -1.36
CA PHE A 2 -3.27 -13.10 -0.04
C PHE A 2 -3.87 -12.01 0.85
N ASN A 3 -5.13 -12.13 1.26
CA ASN A 3 -5.76 -11.21 2.20
C ASN A 3 -5.68 -11.83 3.60
N SER A 4 -4.79 -11.31 4.43
CA SER A 4 -4.71 -11.66 5.86
C SER A 4 -5.16 -10.44 6.67
N TYR A 5 -6.22 -10.61 7.45
CA TYR A 5 -6.69 -9.59 8.39
C TYR A 5 -6.05 -9.88 9.74
N ARG A 6 -5.14 -9.01 10.18
CA ARG A 6 -4.51 -9.07 11.50
C ARG A 6 -4.84 -7.80 12.25
N ASP A 7 -5.40 -7.94 13.44
CA ASP A 7 -5.57 -6.81 14.35
C ASP A 7 -4.18 -6.33 14.80
N ILE A 8 -3.93 -5.03 14.63
CA ILE A 8 -2.68 -4.35 14.98
C ILE A 8 -2.86 -3.76 16.38
N GLU A 9 -1.96 -4.09 17.30
CA GLU A 9 -2.02 -3.64 18.70
C GLU A 9 -1.19 -2.36 18.91
N ASP A 10 0.05 -2.32 18.43
CA ASP A 10 0.90 -1.12 18.45
C ASP A 10 1.77 -1.03 17.20
N ILE A 11 1.52 0.00 16.39
CA ILE A 11 2.23 0.29 15.14
C ILE A 11 3.76 0.40 15.31
N ARG A 12 4.24 0.78 16.50
CA ARG A 12 5.67 0.98 16.78
C ARG A 12 6.41 -0.32 17.06
N THR A 13 5.72 -1.33 17.56
CA THR A 13 6.35 -2.61 17.93
C THR A 13 5.98 -3.72 16.97
N ASP A 14 4.84 -3.60 16.31
CA ASP A 14 4.30 -4.66 15.49
C ASP A 14 5.05 -4.80 14.17
N ARG A 15 5.07 -6.04 13.67
CA ARG A 15 5.75 -6.41 12.43
C ARG A 15 4.84 -7.30 11.59
N LEU A 16 4.84 -7.04 10.29
CA LEU A 16 4.36 -7.96 9.28
C LEU A 16 5.47 -8.97 8.98
N HIS A 17 5.27 -10.20 9.46
CA HIS A 17 6.13 -11.33 9.16
C HIS A 17 5.46 -12.21 8.09
N LEU A 18 6.17 -12.45 6.99
CA LEU A 18 5.72 -13.32 5.90
C LEU A 18 6.74 -14.45 5.72
N ASP A 19 6.30 -15.69 5.89
CA ASP A 19 7.08 -16.86 5.53
C ASP A 19 6.69 -17.37 4.15
N ILE A 20 7.69 -17.78 3.36
CA ILE A 20 7.53 -18.36 2.03
C ILE A 20 8.04 -19.79 2.07
N TRP A 21 7.22 -20.69 1.54
CA TRP A 21 7.47 -22.12 1.47
C TRP A 21 7.26 -22.56 0.02
N ASP A 22 8.07 -23.50 -0.48
CA ASP A 22 7.69 -24.20 -1.70
C ASP A 22 6.60 -25.21 -1.37
N HIS A 23 5.74 -25.49 -2.33
CA HIS A 23 4.80 -26.58 -2.20
C HIS A 23 5.40 -27.76 -2.97
N ASP A 24 5.87 -28.78 -2.25
CA ASP A 24 6.34 -30.00 -2.87
C ASP A 24 5.12 -30.88 -3.19
N ASP A 25 4.79 -31.03 -4.48
CA ASP A 25 3.81 -32.03 -4.93
C ASP A 25 4.23 -33.40 -4.37
N GLU A 26 3.31 -34.10 -3.69
CA GLU A 26 3.52 -35.43 -3.13
C GLU A 26 3.80 -36.46 -4.25
N SER A 27 5.00 -36.42 -4.82
CA SER A 27 5.43 -37.45 -5.75
C SER A 27 5.74 -38.71 -4.94
N SER A 28 4.87 -39.70 -5.08
CA SER A 28 5.04 -41.02 -4.47
C SER A 28 6.43 -41.56 -4.77
N VAL A 29 7.07 -42.22 -3.80
CA VAL A 29 8.37 -42.91 -3.95
C VAL A 29 8.38 -43.82 -5.20
N PHE A 30 7.20 -44.33 -5.58
CA PHE A 30 6.99 -45.13 -6.78
C PHE A 30 7.13 -44.35 -8.10
N ASP A 31 6.64 -43.10 -8.15
CA ASP A 31 6.77 -42.22 -9.31
C ASP A 31 8.20 -41.68 -9.46
N ALA A 32 8.87 -41.42 -8.33
CA ALA A 32 10.29 -41.10 -8.30
C ALA A 32 11.16 -42.27 -8.80
N ALA A 33 10.84 -43.51 -8.39
CA ALA A 33 11.53 -44.71 -8.85
C ALA A 33 11.30 -45.01 -10.34
N ARG A 34 10.11 -44.71 -10.88
CA ARG A 34 9.80 -44.87 -12.31
C ARG A 34 10.59 -43.89 -13.18
N LYS A 35 10.77 -42.64 -12.72
CA LYS A 35 11.57 -41.60 -13.40
C LYS A 35 13.10 -41.85 -13.34
N LEU A 36 13.60 -42.67 -12.40
CA LEU A 36 15.03 -43.03 -12.36
C LEU A 36 15.52 -43.80 -13.59
N ASN A 37 14.63 -44.54 -14.27
CA ASN A 37 14.97 -45.21 -15.53
C ASN A 37 15.13 -44.23 -16.71
N GLU A 38 14.77 -42.95 -16.54
CA GLU A 38 14.77 -41.94 -17.61
C GLU A 38 15.90 -40.90 -17.46
N VAL A 39 16.57 -40.81 -16.30
CA VAL A 39 17.60 -39.80 -16.03
C VAL A 39 19.01 -40.34 -16.35
N SER A 40 19.62 -39.80 -17.41
CA SER A 40 20.93 -40.21 -17.94
C SER A 40 22.12 -39.35 -17.48
N SER A 41 21.95 -38.38 -16.55
CA SER A 41 23.02 -37.45 -16.16
C SER A 41 23.29 -37.36 -14.65
N LEU A 42 24.58 -37.29 -14.29
CA LEU A 42 25.11 -37.33 -12.92
C LEU A 42 24.76 -36.11 -12.04
N LYS A 43 24.37 -34.96 -12.63
CA LYS A 43 24.03 -33.74 -11.87
C LYS A 43 22.65 -33.81 -11.18
N GLY A 44 21.73 -34.63 -11.67
CA GLY A 44 20.41 -34.82 -11.05
C GLY A 44 20.48 -35.62 -9.75
N LEU A 45 21.44 -36.54 -9.63
CA LEU A 45 21.58 -37.48 -8.52
C LEU A 45 21.73 -36.80 -7.15
N GLY A 46 22.43 -35.66 -7.07
CA GLY A 46 22.60 -34.92 -5.81
C GLY A 46 21.28 -34.40 -5.21
N ARG A 47 20.34 -33.98 -6.05
CA ARG A 47 18.99 -33.57 -5.63
C ARG A 47 18.16 -34.78 -5.19
N TYR A 48 18.30 -35.91 -5.87
CA TYR A 48 17.60 -37.16 -5.51
C TYR A 48 18.08 -37.76 -4.18
N PHE A 49 19.39 -37.76 -3.90
CA PHE A 49 19.88 -38.21 -2.59
C PHE A 49 19.36 -37.34 -1.44
N LYS A 50 19.19 -36.02 -1.67
CA LYS A 50 18.54 -35.12 -0.71
C LYS A 50 17.08 -35.53 -0.50
N GLN A 51 16.32 -35.77 -1.57
CA GLN A 51 14.92 -36.21 -1.51
C GLN A 51 14.77 -37.57 -0.79
N ILE A 52 15.61 -38.55 -1.09
CA ILE A 52 15.59 -39.88 -0.45
C ILE A 52 15.99 -39.79 1.03
N ALA A 53 16.98 -38.95 1.37
CA ALA A 53 17.38 -38.73 2.76
C ALA A 53 16.31 -37.97 3.56
N GLN A 54 15.58 -37.06 2.91
CA GLN A 54 14.45 -36.33 3.49
C GLN A 54 13.26 -37.27 3.72
N SER A 55 12.90 -38.09 2.73
CA SER A 55 11.83 -39.09 2.82
C SER A 55 12.09 -40.21 3.85
N ALA A 56 13.35 -40.59 4.07
CA ALA A 56 13.72 -41.60 5.06
C ALA A 56 13.67 -41.06 6.50
N ARG A 57 13.74 -39.74 6.70
CA ARG A 57 13.61 -39.09 8.02
C ARG A 57 12.15 -38.77 8.38
N THR A 58 11.26 -38.69 7.40
CA THR A 58 9.82 -38.39 7.56
C THR A 58 8.95 -39.64 7.74
N SER A 59 9.41 -40.63 8.52
CA SER A 59 8.64 -41.83 8.88
C SER A 59 7.34 -41.55 9.67
N THR A 60 6.93 -40.29 9.81
CA THR A 60 5.71 -39.81 10.46
C THR A 60 4.74 -39.09 9.52
N GLY A 61 4.96 -39.07 8.20
CA GLY A 61 3.94 -38.66 7.22
C GLY A 61 3.68 -37.15 7.13
N GLU A 62 4.51 -36.30 7.73
CA GLU A 62 4.47 -34.85 7.47
C GLU A 62 5.44 -34.54 6.32
N ASN A 63 4.89 -34.28 5.14
CA ASN A 63 5.63 -33.65 4.05
C ASN A 63 5.82 -32.19 4.46
N ILE A 64 7.00 -31.85 5.00
CA ILE A 64 7.31 -30.49 5.43
C ILE A 64 7.86 -29.77 4.21
N ASP A 65 7.03 -28.93 3.60
CA ASP A 65 7.39 -27.93 2.59
C ASP A 65 8.76 -27.29 2.91
N ASP A 66 9.64 -27.11 1.91
CA ASP A 66 10.97 -26.52 2.12
C ASP A 66 10.81 -25.00 2.30
N PHE A 67 11.37 -24.47 3.38
CA PHE A 67 11.37 -23.03 3.65
C PHE A 67 12.23 -22.27 2.64
N LEU A 68 11.62 -21.35 1.89
CA LEU A 68 12.28 -20.56 0.85
C LEU A 68 12.83 -19.23 1.35
N GLY A 69 12.27 -18.67 2.43
CA GLY A 69 12.69 -17.39 2.98
C GLY A 69 11.56 -16.64 3.68
N CYS A 70 11.88 -15.59 4.41
CA CYS A 70 10.89 -14.73 5.05
C CYS A 70 11.16 -13.25 4.81
N VAL A 71 10.16 -12.42 5.11
CA VAL A 71 10.24 -10.95 5.07
C VAL A 71 9.69 -10.39 6.37
N ASN A 72 10.42 -9.45 6.98
CA ASN A 72 10.09 -8.83 8.27
C ASN A 72 9.93 -7.31 8.15
N ILE A 73 8.72 -6.82 7.93
CA ILE A 73 8.45 -5.37 7.76
C ILE A 73 7.90 -4.81 9.07
N ARG A 74 8.52 -3.76 9.61
CA ARG A 74 7.93 -3.05 10.77
C ARG A 74 6.75 -2.21 10.29
N LEU A 75 5.67 -2.20 11.05
CA LEU A 75 4.48 -1.45 10.62
C LEU A 75 4.71 0.06 10.63
N GLU A 76 5.56 0.58 11.53
CA GLU A 76 6.00 1.98 11.53
C GLU A 76 6.71 2.42 10.23
N ASP A 77 7.32 1.48 9.49
CA ASP A 77 8.01 1.76 8.22
C ASP A 77 7.05 1.80 7.02
N ILE A 78 5.75 1.53 7.23
CA ILE A 78 4.74 1.52 6.16
C ILE A 78 4.10 2.92 6.10
N PRO A 79 4.31 3.69 5.02
CA PRO A 79 3.64 4.98 4.85
C PRO A 79 2.12 4.81 4.77
N SER A 80 1.39 5.85 5.13
CA SER A 80 -0.07 5.89 4.97
C SER A 80 -0.52 5.65 3.52
N SER A 81 0.29 6.03 2.53
CA SER A 81 0.06 5.76 1.10
C SER A 81 0.29 4.30 0.69
N GLY A 82 0.74 3.45 1.61
CA GLY A 82 1.14 2.07 1.34
C GLY A 82 2.55 1.95 0.72
N LEU A 83 2.90 0.72 0.32
CA LEU A 83 4.16 0.32 -0.29
C LEU A 83 3.91 -0.55 -1.52
N ASP A 84 4.71 -0.38 -2.58
CA ASP A 84 4.85 -1.34 -3.68
C ASP A 84 6.33 -1.41 -4.07
N ARG A 85 7.03 -2.48 -3.65
CA ARG A 85 8.47 -2.65 -3.90
C ARG A 85 8.92 -4.10 -3.75
N TRP A 86 10.14 -4.36 -4.19
CA TRP A 86 10.85 -5.61 -3.96
C TRP A 86 11.47 -5.66 -2.55
N PHE A 87 11.36 -6.83 -1.92
CA PHE A 87 11.96 -7.16 -0.63
C PHE A 87 12.89 -8.36 -0.80
N CYS A 88 14.11 -8.28 -0.29
CA CYS A 88 15.02 -9.42 -0.24
C CYS A 88 14.53 -10.43 0.78
N LEU A 89 14.61 -11.72 0.41
CA LEU A 89 14.27 -12.79 1.33
C LEU A 89 15.38 -12.99 2.37
N GLU A 90 14.97 -13.17 3.62
CA GLU A 90 15.84 -13.42 4.76
C GLU A 90 15.73 -14.88 5.22
N GLY A 91 16.83 -15.41 5.74
CA GLY A 91 16.83 -16.68 6.45
C GLY A 91 16.30 -16.51 7.89
N ARG A 92 15.62 -17.52 8.42
CA ARG A 92 15.23 -17.55 9.85
C ARG A 92 16.42 -17.65 10.80
N THR A 93 17.56 -18.15 10.31
CA THR A 93 18.80 -18.31 11.07
C THR A 93 20.00 -17.99 10.16
N GLU A 94 21.15 -17.68 10.76
CA GLU A 94 22.41 -17.44 10.03
C GLU A 94 22.87 -18.63 9.17
N ARG A 95 22.32 -19.83 9.42
CA ARG A 95 22.63 -21.06 8.67
C ARG A 95 21.73 -21.28 7.46
N SER A 96 20.68 -20.49 7.30
CA SER A 96 19.74 -20.61 6.19
C SER A 96 20.32 -19.94 4.94
N SER A 97 20.66 -20.72 3.91
CA SER A 97 21.06 -20.19 2.61
C SER A 97 19.83 -19.79 1.78
N VAL A 98 19.26 -18.62 2.09
CA VAL A 98 18.11 -18.05 1.38
C VAL A 98 18.59 -17.09 0.29
N GLN A 99 17.95 -17.13 -0.87
CA GLN A 99 18.21 -16.25 -2.00
C GLN A 99 16.90 -15.86 -2.68
N GLY A 100 16.87 -14.70 -3.32
CA GLY A 100 15.71 -14.22 -4.08
C GLY A 100 15.06 -12.97 -3.48
N GLN A 101 14.02 -12.49 -4.16
CA GLN A 101 13.25 -11.32 -3.78
C GLN A 101 11.77 -11.56 -4.05
N ILE A 102 10.91 -10.89 -3.27
CA ILE A 102 9.45 -10.88 -3.47
C ILE A 102 8.97 -9.44 -3.64
N ARG A 103 8.08 -9.19 -4.62
CA ARG A 103 7.41 -7.90 -4.76
C ARG A 103 6.14 -7.91 -3.91
N LEU A 104 6.03 -6.97 -2.99
CA LEU A 104 4.87 -6.84 -2.11
C LEU A 104 4.22 -5.48 -2.34
N LYS A 105 2.89 -5.50 -2.52
CA LYS A 105 2.03 -4.32 -2.45
C LYS A 105 1.24 -4.37 -1.14
N ILE A 106 1.45 -3.39 -0.26
CA ILE A 106 0.93 -3.36 1.11
C ILE A 106 0.22 -2.03 1.35
N SER A 107 -0.98 -2.06 1.92
CA SER A 107 -1.71 -0.88 2.39
C SER A 107 -2.23 -1.13 3.81
N LEU A 108 -2.35 -0.06 4.60
CA LEU A 108 -2.96 -0.09 5.92
C LEU A 108 -4.31 0.62 5.85
N SER A 109 -5.35 -0.02 6.36
CA SER A 109 -6.70 0.56 6.42
C SER A 109 -7.30 0.35 7.81
N THR A 110 -8.18 1.26 8.22
CA THR A 110 -9.01 1.07 9.41
C THR A 110 -10.10 0.01 9.14
N ARG A 111 -10.56 -0.67 10.20
CA ARG A 111 -11.72 -1.59 10.12
C ARG A 111 -12.99 -0.75 10.01
N GLU A 112 -13.22 -0.19 8.83
CA GLU A 112 -14.57 0.18 8.43
C GLU A 112 -15.11 -1.00 7.64
N ASP A 113 -16.32 -1.46 7.98
CA ASP A 113 -17.03 -2.56 7.33
C ASP A 113 -17.38 -2.18 5.87
N LYS A 114 -16.35 -2.04 5.01
CA LYS A 114 -16.48 -1.79 3.58
C LYS A 114 -17.07 -2.99 2.83
N ASP A 115 -17.24 -4.13 3.51
CA ASP A 115 -17.89 -5.33 2.97
C ASP A 115 -19.40 -5.13 2.68
N VAL A 116 -20.01 -4.03 3.13
CA VAL A 116 -21.41 -3.67 2.80
C VAL A 116 -21.50 -2.67 1.63
N ALA A 117 -20.42 -1.95 1.29
CA ALA A 117 -20.41 -0.95 0.21
C ALA A 117 -19.75 -1.52 -1.07
N LYS A 118 -20.19 -2.71 -1.50
CA LYS A 118 -19.95 -3.14 -2.88
C LYS A 118 -20.92 -2.35 -3.76
N GLU A 119 -20.44 -1.21 -4.27
CA GLU A 119 -20.96 -0.34 -5.37
C GLU A 119 -21.17 1.15 -5.05
N ASP A 120 -21.03 1.63 -3.81
CA ASP A 120 -21.44 3.00 -3.47
C ASP A 120 -20.30 4.04 -3.56
N ASP A 121 -20.54 5.04 -4.41
CA ASP A 121 -19.86 6.33 -4.58
C ASP A 121 -19.26 6.88 -3.27
N ASN A 122 -17.95 7.23 -3.28
CA ASN A 122 -17.25 7.86 -2.15
C ASN A 122 -17.64 9.33 -1.93
N TRP A 123 -18.84 9.71 -2.41
CA TRP A 123 -19.36 11.07 -2.38
C TRP A 123 -19.48 11.61 -0.96
N LYS A 124 -19.85 10.76 0.01
CA LYS A 124 -19.93 11.18 1.40
C LYS A 124 -18.57 11.66 1.91
N GLU A 125 -17.53 10.90 1.61
CA GLU A 125 -16.14 11.20 1.97
C GLU A 125 -15.67 12.46 1.24
N VAL A 126 -16.03 12.64 -0.03
CA VAL A 126 -15.74 13.88 -0.79
C VAL A 126 -16.38 15.11 -0.13
N VAL A 127 -17.65 15.01 0.31
CA VAL A 127 -18.36 16.10 0.99
C VAL A 127 -17.72 16.42 2.34
N GLU A 128 -17.41 15.39 3.15
CA GLU A 128 -16.73 15.59 4.44
C GLU A 128 -15.34 16.21 4.26
N HIS A 129 -14.64 15.86 3.19
CA HIS A 129 -13.35 16.45 2.83
C HIS A 129 -13.46 17.94 2.46
N GLN A 130 -14.54 18.37 1.80
CA GLN A 130 -14.83 19.79 1.55
C GLN A 130 -15.07 20.54 2.86
N GLU A 131 -15.84 19.96 3.78
CA GLU A 131 -16.11 20.58 5.09
C GLU A 131 -14.83 20.73 5.92
N LEU A 132 -13.90 19.76 5.87
CA LEU A 132 -12.58 19.90 6.48
C LEU A 132 -11.81 21.10 5.89
N PHE A 133 -11.74 21.22 4.56
CA PHE A 133 -11.15 22.38 3.91
C PHE A 133 -11.79 23.68 4.37
N TRP A 134 -13.12 23.75 4.38
CA TRP A 134 -13.87 24.93 4.81
C TRP A 134 -13.50 25.36 6.24
N VAL A 135 -13.48 24.41 7.18
CA VAL A 135 -13.10 24.68 8.58
C VAL A 135 -11.67 25.21 8.68
N PHE A 136 -10.72 24.61 7.96
CA PHE A 136 -9.33 25.05 7.99
C PHE A 136 -9.12 26.43 7.35
N ILE A 137 -9.72 26.68 6.19
CA ILE A 137 -9.67 27.98 5.51
C ILE A 137 -10.22 29.08 6.42
N GLN A 138 -11.38 28.85 7.02
CA GLN A 138 -12.02 29.82 7.93
C GLN A 138 -11.19 30.06 9.18
N TYR A 139 -10.60 29.01 9.74
CA TYR A 139 -9.69 29.14 10.87
C TYR A 139 -8.46 29.99 10.52
N GLU A 140 -7.77 29.70 9.43
CA GLU A 140 -6.57 30.43 9.00
C GLU A 140 -6.89 31.89 8.68
N LEU A 141 -7.96 32.18 7.95
CA LEU A 141 -8.40 33.54 7.67
C LEU A 141 -8.74 34.34 8.93
N LYS A 142 -9.30 33.68 9.96
CA LYS A 142 -9.58 34.32 11.24
C LYS A 142 -8.32 34.63 12.04
N GLN A 143 -7.27 33.81 11.91
CA GLN A 143 -5.98 34.04 12.55
C GLN A 143 -5.08 35.00 11.75
N HIS A 144 -5.34 35.18 10.45
CA HIS A 144 -4.53 35.99 9.57
C HIS A 144 -4.51 37.46 10.01
N PHE A 145 -3.30 37.99 10.21
CA PHE A 145 -3.12 39.41 10.53
C PHE A 145 -2.96 40.20 9.23
N GLY A 146 -4.01 40.93 8.85
CA GLY A 146 -4.00 41.79 7.67
C GLY A 146 -5.19 41.54 6.75
N PRO A 147 -5.26 42.22 5.61
CA PRO A 147 -6.29 41.99 4.60
C PRO A 147 -6.25 40.54 4.09
N SER A 148 -7.42 39.95 3.88
CA SER A 148 -7.55 38.54 3.48
C SER A 148 -6.93 38.21 2.12
N TYR A 149 -6.80 39.19 1.22
CA TYR A 149 -6.14 39.00 -0.08
C TYR A 149 -4.61 38.94 0.01
N GLU A 150 -4.01 39.20 1.18
CA GLU A 150 -2.56 39.00 1.40
C GLU A 150 -2.26 37.57 1.89
N TRP A 151 -3.28 36.79 2.26
CA TRP A 151 -3.11 35.41 2.66
C TRP A 151 -2.83 34.54 1.43
N ALA A 152 -1.68 33.86 1.42
CA ALA A 152 -1.24 33.00 0.32
C ALA A 152 -2.13 31.76 0.09
N GLY A 153 -3.08 31.49 1.00
CA GLY A 153 -3.95 30.31 0.92
C GLY A 153 -3.29 29.03 1.42
N ASP A 154 -2.13 29.10 2.07
CA ASP A 154 -1.46 27.94 2.63
C ASP A 154 -2.15 27.47 3.92
N LEU A 155 -2.30 26.15 4.04
CA LEU A 155 -2.77 25.48 5.26
C LEU A 155 -1.58 24.96 6.07
N PRO A 156 -1.65 24.98 7.41
CA PRO A 156 -0.54 24.50 8.24
C PRO A 156 -0.42 22.97 8.16
N GLN A 157 0.78 22.46 8.46
CA GLN A 157 1.08 21.02 8.39
C GLN A 157 0.07 20.12 9.12
N PRO A 158 -0.45 20.46 10.32
CA PRO A 158 -1.46 19.63 10.99
C PRO A 158 -2.76 19.49 10.17
N ALA A 159 -3.22 20.56 9.51
CA ALA A 159 -4.40 20.53 8.66
C ALA A 159 -4.16 19.66 7.41
N LEU A 160 -3.00 19.82 6.78
CA LEU A 160 -2.59 19.00 5.63
C LEU A 160 -2.52 17.51 5.99
N THR A 161 -2.00 17.18 7.19
CA THR A 161 -1.97 15.80 7.68
C THR A 161 -3.37 15.21 7.86
N ILE A 162 -4.31 15.98 8.42
CA ILE A 162 -5.71 15.53 8.60
C ILE A 162 -6.36 15.29 7.23
N LEU A 163 -6.23 16.24 6.30
CA LEU A 163 -6.76 16.11 4.94
C LEU A 163 -6.19 14.88 4.23
N HIS A 164 -4.88 14.67 4.32
CA HIS A 164 -4.19 13.52 3.73
C HIS A 164 -4.68 12.18 4.29
N GLN A 165 -4.80 12.06 5.62
CA GLN A 165 -5.31 10.83 6.23
C GLN A 165 -6.78 10.58 5.86
N HIS A 166 -7.61 11.62 5.85
CA HIS A 166 -9.01 11.52 5.45
C HIS A 166 -9.14 11.06 3.99
N ALA A 167 -8.33 11.63 3.09
CA ALA A 167 -8.34 11.25 1.69
C ALA A 167 -7.97 9.77 1.48
N ILE A 168 -6.95 9.27 2.19
CA ILE A 168 -6.56 7.86 2.11
C ILE A 168 -7.66 6.93 2.63
N GLN A 169 -8.27 7.25 3.77
CA GLN A 169 -9.30 6.42 4.39
C GLN A 169 -10.59 6.39 3.55
N GLY A 170 -10.96 7.54 3.00
CA GLY A 170 -12.14 7.72 2.16
C GLY A 170 -11.95 7.41 0.68
N ASP A 171 -10.79 6.85 0.28
CA ASP A 171 -10.45 6.56 -1.12
C ASP A 171 -10.64 7.77 -2.05
N ILE A 172 -10.30 8.97 -1.55
CA ILE A 172 -10.50 10.23 -2.27
C ILE A 172 -9.33 10.44 -3.23
N THR A 173 -9.63 10.37 -4.53
CA THR A 173 -8.65 10.55 -5.61
C THR A 173 -8.00 11.93 -5.59
N GLU A 174 -6.81 12.05 -6.19
CA GLU A 174 -6.10 13.33 -6.33
C GLU A 174 -6.94 14.37 -7.09
N LEU A 175 -7.69 13.93 -8.10
CA LEU A 175 -8.62 14.80 -8.82
C LEU A 175 -9.77 15.29 -7.92
N GLN A 176 -10.36 14.41 -7.11
CA GLN A 176 -11.38 14.82 -6.15
C GLN A 176 -10.81 15.80 -5.11
N GLN A 177 -9.60 15.58 -4.61
CA GLN A 177 -8.94 16.48 -3.65
C GLN A 177 -8.70 17.88 -4.25
N THR A 178 -8.15 17.96 -5.47
CA THR A 178 -7.92 19.23 -6.17
C THR A 178 -9.25 19.94 -6.47
N LEU A 179 -10.29 19.20 -6.84
CA LEU A 179 -11.64 19.74 -7.02
C LEU A 179 -12.23 20.28 -5.71
N CYS A 180 -12.13 19.54 -4.60
CA CYS A 180 -12.57 20.00 -3.28
C CYS A 180 -11.88 21.31 -2.88
N ARG A 181 -10.56 21.38 -3.08
CA ARG A 181 -9.77 22.59 -2.83
C ARG A 181 -10.26 23.76 -3.70
N TRP A 182 -10.41 23.55 -5.01
CA TRP A 182 -10.94 24.56 -5.92
C TRP A 182 -12.31 25.09 -5.49
N ILE A 183 -13.27 24.21 -5.19
CA ILE A 183 -14.63 24.58 -4.80
C ILE A 183 -14.61 25.40 -3.49
N MET A 184 -13.86 24.94 -2.48
CA MET A 184 -13.87 25.61 -1.16
C MET A 184 -13.21 26.99 -1.18
N TYR A 185 -12.07 27.15 -1.85
CA TYR A 185 -11.45 28.46 -2.00
C TYR A 185 -12.26 29.40 -2.90
N SER A 186 -12.89 28.88 -3.96
CA SER A 186 -13.79 29.67 -4.81
C SER A 186 -15.01 30.16 -4.03
N LYS A 187 -15.60 29.31 -3.19
CA LYS A 187 -16.70 29.67 -2.28
C LYS A 187 -16.25 30.73 -1.28
N GLN A 188 -15.05 30.58 -0.69
CA GLN A 188 -14.50 31.57 0.24
C GLN A 188 -14.30 32.94 -0.42
N LEU A 189 -13.82 32.98 -1.66
CA LEU A 189 -13.63 34.21 -2.43
C LEU A 189 -14.95 34.97 -2.64
N MET A 190 -16.09 34.28 -2.69
CA MET A 190 -17.41 34.92 -2.77
C MET A 190 -17.82 35.64 -1.48
N GLU A 191 -17.25 35.26 -0.34
CA GLU A 191 -17.53 35.89 0.96
C GLU A 191 -16.52 36.98 1.32
N VAL A 192 -15.24 36.75 1.02
CA VAL A 192 -14.11 37.61 1.42
C VAL A 192 -13.10 37.69 0.26
N PRO A 193 -12.52 38.86 -0.05
CA PRO A 193 -11.53 38.97 -1.11
C PRO A 193 -10.27 38.14 -0.81
N LEU A 194 -9.92 37.24 -1.73
CA LEU A 194 -8.66 36.50 -1.77
C LEU A 194 -7.84 36.93 -3.00
N ASP A 195 -6.56 36.58 -3.04
CA ASP A 195 -5.72 36.83 -4.21
C ASP A 195 -6.21 36.02 -5.44
N TYR A 196 -6.33 36.67 -6.58
CA TYR A 196 -6.64 36.00 -7.85
C TYR A 196 -5.48 35.12 -8.35
N ALA A 197 -4.24 35.40 -7.93
CA ALA A 197 -3.10 34.52 -8.22
C ALA A 197 -3.27 33.14 -7.56
N LEU A 198 -3.78 33.10 -6.33
CA LEU A 198 -4.15 31.86 -5.66
C LEU A 198 -5.23 31.11 -6.44
N LEU A 199 -6.30 31.80 -6.86
CA LEU A 199 -7.35 31.18 -7.65
C LEU A 199 -6.80 30.59 -8.96
N TYR A 200 -5.94 31.32 -9.66
CA TYR A 200 -5.30 30.83 -10.87
C TYR A 200 -4.47 29.55 -10.62
N GLN A 201 -3.68 29.52 -9.55
CA GLN A 201 -2.90 28.35 -9.17
C GLN A 201 -3.80 27.13 -8.89
N LEU A 202 -4.90 27.32 -8.15
CA LEU A 202 -5.84 26.24 -7.86
C LEU A 202 -6.51 25.68 -9.11
N LEU A 203 -6.82 26.54 -10.09
CA LEU A 203 -7.38 26.11 -11.37
C LEU A 203 -6.34 25.34 -12.21
N ASP A 204 -5.09 25.78 -12.19
CA ASP A 204 -3.99 25.11 -12.88
C ASP A 204 -3.71 23.72 -12.27
N ASP A 205 -3.70 23.61 -10.94
CA ASP A 205 -3.58 22.34 -10.21
C ASP A 205 -4.73 21.37 -10.60
N LEU A 206 -5.97 21.88 -10.64
CA LEU A 206 -7.14 21.09 -11.08
C LEU A 206 -7.02 20.68 -12.55
N SER A 207 -6.58 21.57 -13.44
CA SER A 207 -6.40 21.27 -14.86
C SER A 207 -5.35 20.19 -15.09
N ARG A 208 -4.26 20.18 -14.30
CA ARG A 208 -3.23 19.14 -14.36
C ARG A 208 -3.76 17.79 -13.89
N ALA A 209 -4.42 17.76 -12.73
CA ALA A 209 -5.02 16.54 -12.19
C ALA A 209 -6.09 15.96 -13.13
N TRP A 210 -6.82 16.82 -13.85
CA TRP A 210 -7.77 16.40 -14.88
C TRP A 210 -7.06 15.78 -16.10
N GLY A 211 -6.00 16.41 -16.60
CA GLY A 211 -5.23 15.92 -17.74
C GLY A 211 -4.51 14.59 -17.48
N ASP A 212 -4.06 14.36 -16.26
CA ASP A 212 -3.40 13.12 -15.86
C ASP A 212 -4.34 11.90 -15.94
N LEU A 213 -5.65 12.12 -15.80
CA LEU A 213 -6.67 11.08 -15.98
C LEU A 213 -6.81 10.65 -17.46
N GLU A 214 -6.61 11.59 -18.39
CA GLU A 214 -6.71 11.34 -19.83
C GLU A 214 -5.46 10.64 -20.39
N ASN A 215 -4.33 10.67 -19.67
CA ASN A 215 -3.04 10.17 -20.15
C ASN A 215 -2.25 9.32 -19.11
N PRO A 216 -2.84 8.25 -18.55
CA PRO A 216 -2.22 7.44 -17.48
C PRO A 216 -0.94 6.71 -17.90
N LEU A 217 -0.67 6.58 -19.21
CA LEU A 217 0.44 5.82 -19.79
C LEU A 217 1.77 6.59 -19.88
N SER A 218 1.80 7.88 -19.52
CA SER A 218 3.02 8.70 -19.61
C SER A 218 3.94 8.61 -18.39
N ARG A 219 3.52 7.90 -17.33
CA ARG A 219 4.25 7.79 -16.05
C ARG A 219 5.19 6.57 -15.93
N ASP A 220 5.23 5.71 -16.96
CA ASP A 220 6.00 4.44 -16.98
C ASP A 220 7.19 4.43 -17.99
N GLU A 221 7.77 5.60 -18.32
CA GLU A 221 9.06 5.69 -19.06
C GLU A 221 10.23 6.17 -18.20
#